data_AF-A0A6A4ZK09-F1
#
_entry.id   AF-A0A6A4ZK09-F1
#
_cell.length_a   1.000
_cell.length_b   1.000
_cell.length_c   1.000
_cell.angle_alpha   90.00
_cell.angle_beta   90.00
_cell.angle_gamma   90.00
#
_symmetry.space_group_name_H-M   'P 1'
#
loop_
_entity.id
_entity.type
_entity.pdbx_description
1 polymer ?
#
loop_
_entity_poly.entity_id
_entity_poly.type
_entity_poly.pdbx_seq_one_letter_code
_entity_poly.pdbx_strand_id
1 'polypeptide(L)'
;DLSGHDLQSIASVPPEQWPRLTTLNLSHNVLMSVDDVLKNLPPTIEVLDLSFNRITAIENVRWDIAFPRLTTLLLNGNNISTLKNATFPLSLQTLDLSDNPLFSVEMSRATFNQLSSSMNVTMHTLRQMGTGLFKSMCPEGELSYIKTNAVCVVEPPSASNPFSRFAKSYGLIVLLTMCIVGLYLLPRQPQEERGLRGTFLSSGDEVMSPMSMFGSMNSPTTPPCP
;
A
#
# COMPACT_ATOMS: atom_id res chain seq x y z
N ASP A 1 -10.66 9.33 -38.18
CA ASP A 1 -11.63 9.93 -37.24
C ASP A 1 -12.91 9.13 -37.37
N LEU A 2 -13.44 8.64 -36.25
CA LEU A 2 -14.69 7.87 -36.16
C LEU A 2 -15.60 8.45 -35.07
N SER A 3 -15.45 9.74 -34.74
CA SER A 3 -16.28 10.40 -33.74
C SER A 3 -17.71 10.64 -34.22
N GLY A 4 -18.69 10.64 -33.31
CA GLY A 4 -20.06 11.06 -33.62
C GLY A 4 -20.88 10.10 -34.50
N HIS A 5 -20.58 8.80 -34.49
CA HIS A 5 -21.22 7.80 -35.37
C HIS A 5 -22.12 6.80 -34.62
N ASP A 6 -22.49 7.11 -33.37
CA ASP A 6 -23.32 6.24 -32.51
C ASP A 6 -22.78 4.79 -32.41
N LEU A 7 -21.46 4.65 -32.47
CA LEU A 7 -20.81 3.34 -32.39
C LEU A 7 -20.99 2.74 -30.99
N GLN A 8 -21.57 1.54 -30.93
CA GLN A 8 -21.68 0.76 -29.69
C GLN A 8 -20.50 -0.19 -29.50
N SER A 9 -19.82 -0.55 -30.59
CA SER A 9 -18.69 -1.47 -30.63
C SER A 9 -17.81 -1.17 -31.85
N ILE A 10 -16.54 -1.56 -31.75
CA ILE A 10 -15.59 -1.54 -32.89
C ILE A 10 -15.24 -2.95 -33.39
N ALA A 11 -15.98 -3.98 -32.94
CA ALA A 11 -15.73 -5.40 -33.25
C ALA A 11 -15.77 -5.75 -34.75
N SER A 12 -16.28 -4.86 -35.60
CA SER A 12 -16.30 -5.05 -37.05
C SER A 12 -14.97 -4.75 -37.73
N VAL A 13 -13.96 -4.24 -37.03
CA VAL A 13 -12.66 -3.89 -37.61
C VAL A 13 -11.56 -4.80 -37.09
N PRO A 14 -11.00 -5.68 -37.93
CA PRO A 14 -9.83 -6.46 -37.54
C PRO A 14 -8.62 -5.55 -37.25
N PRO A 15 -7.80 -5.82 -36.22
CA PRO A 15 -6.59 -5.04 -35.92
C PRO A 15 -5.63 -4.94 -37.12
N GLU A 16 -5.60 -6.00 -37.93
CA GLU A 16 -4.75 -6.15 -39.12
C GLU A 16 -5.15 -5.20 -40.27
N GLN A 17 -6.38 -4.66 -40.24
CA GLN A 17 -6.88 -3.74 -41.26
C GLN A 17 -6.11 -2.42 -41.24
N TRP A 18 -5.59 -2.02 -40.07
CA TRP A 18 -5.00 -0.70 -39.84
C TRP A 18 -3.58 -0.76 -39.25
N PRO A 19 -2.62 -1.45 -39.89
CA PRO A 19 -1.33 -1.81 -39.28
C PRO A 19 -0.40 -0.62 -39.00
N ARG A 20 -0.76 0.59 -39.46
CA ARG A 20 -0.01 1.84 -39.27
C ARG A 20 -0.79 2.91 -38.52
N LEU A 21 -1.96 2.57 -37.98
CA LEU A 21 -2.79 3.56 -37.29
C LEU A 21 -2.16 3.92 -35.94
N THR A 22 -1.86 5.20 -35.78
CA THR A 22 -1.25 5.76 -34.55
C THR A 22 -2.22 6.67 -33.81
N THR A 23 -3.15 7.31 -34.50
CA THR A 23 -4.12 8.24 -33.89
C THR A 23 -5.52 7.81 -34.26
N LEU A 24 -6.36 7.62 -33.25
CA LEU A 24 -7.76 7.31 -33.46
C LEU A 24 -8.65 8.14 -32.54
N ASN A 25 -9.63 8.80 -33.16
CA ASN A 25 -10.70 9.51 -32.47
C ASN A 25 -11.98 8.65 -32.52
N LEU A 26 -12.45 8.23 -31.35
CA LEU A 26 -13.71 7.50 -31.12
C LEU A 26 -14.64 8.30 -30.19
N SER A 27 -14.39 9.60 -30.01
CA SER A 27 -15.20 10.45 -29.14
C SER A 27 -16.65 10.57 -29.60
N HIS A 28 -17.55 10.97 -28.70
CA HIS A 28 -18.96 11.21 -29.04
C HIS A 28 -19.67 9.98 -29.66
N ASN A 29 -19.34 8.79 -29.18
CA ASN A 29 -20.02 7.56 -29.54
C ASN A 29 -20.80 7.03 -28.33
N VAL A 30 -21.26 5.78 -28.38
CA VAL A 30 -22.04 5.14 -27.32
C VAL A 30 -21.35 3.88 -26.80
N LEU A 31 -20.01 3.86 -26.84
CA LEU A 31 -19.21 2.77 -26.30
C LEU A 31 -19.44 2.65 -24.80
N MET A 32 -19.82 1.45 -24.34
CA MET A 32 -20.11 1.18 -22.92
C MET A 32 -18.93 0.53 -22.18
N SER A 33 -17.96 -0.01 -22.91
CA SER A 33 -16.76 -0.66 -22.39
C SER A 33 -15.57 -0.39 -23.32
N VAL A 34 -14.37 -0.54 -22.77
CA VAL A 34 -13.10 -0.49 -23.51
C VAL A 34 -12.67 -1.85 -24.03
N ASP A 35 -13.35 -2.95 -23.69
CA ASP A 35 -12.93 -4.31 -24.05
C ASP A 35 -12.79 -4.52 -25.56
N ASP A 36 -13.76 -4.02 -26.33
CA ASP A 36 -13.72 -4.11 -27.79
C ASP A 36 -12.60 -3.24 -28.36
N VAL A 37 -12.28 -2.12 -27.70
CA VAL A 37 -11.18 -1.23 -28.06
C VAL A 37 -9.85 -1.97 -27.92
N LEU A 38 -9.63 -2.62 -26.77
CA LEU A 38 -8.40 -3.36 -26.47
C LEU A 38 -8.18 -4.57 -27.39
N LYS A 39 -9.26 -5.18 -27.89
CA LYS A 39 -9.19 -6.39 -28.73
C LYS A 39 -9.02 -6.09 -30.22
N ASN A 40 -9.65 -5.01 -30.71
CA ASN A 40 -9.81 -4.77 -32.14
C ASN A 40 -8.90 -3.66 -32.69
N LEU A 41 -8.31 -2.83 -31.84
CA LEU A 41 -7.35 -1.82 -32.29
C LEU A 41 -5.92 -2.36 -32.34
N PRO A 42 -5.10 -1.87 -33.30
CA PRO A 42 -3.71 -2.27 -33.42
C PRO A 42 -2.85 -1.73 -32.26
N PRO A 43 -1.76 -2.42 -31.88
CA PRO A 43 -0.86 -1.98 -30.80
C PRO A 43 -0.01 -0.75 -31.18
N THR A 44 -0.12 -0.27 -32.42
CA THR A 44 0.59 0.91 -32.93
C THR A 44 -0.02 2.24 -32.47
N ILE A 45 -1.18 2.21 -31.81
CA ILE A 45 -1.86 3.41 -31.33
C ILE A 45 -0.98 4.17 -30.32
N GLU A 46 -0.84 5.47 -30.56
CA GLU A 46 -0.10 6.45 -29.76
C GLU A 46 -1.05 7.50 -29.16
N VAL A 47 -2.17 7.81 -29.83
CA VAL A 47 -3.19 8.75 -29.36
C VAL A 47 -4.57 8.12 -29.53
N LEU A 48 -5.30 7.98 -28.42
CA LEU A 48 -6.63 7.40 -28.39
C LEU A 48 -7.60 8.32 -27.66
N ASP A 49 -8.60 8.79 -28.39
CA ASP A 49 -9.68 9.60 -27.82
C ASP A 49 -10.96 8.76 -27.71
N LEU A 50 -11.37 8.52 -26.46
CA LEU A 50 -12.61 7.84 -26.06
C LEU A 50 -13.53 8.78 -25.27
N SER A 51 -13.31 10.09 -25.37
CA SER A 51 -14.10 11.09 -24.65
C SER A 51 -15.57 11.09 -25.07
N PHE A 52 -16.45 11.56 -24.19
CA PHE A 52 -17.89 11.67 -24.48
C PHE A 52 -18.53 10.36 -24.98
N ASN A 53 -18.14 9.23 -24.38
CA ASN A 53 -18.78 7.93 -24.56
C ASN A 53 -19.65 7.57 -23.34
N ARG A 54 -20.01 6.29 -23.19
CA ARG A 54 -20.84 5.78 -22.07
C ARG A 54 -20.09 4.77 -21.21
N ILE A 55 -18.76 4.86 -21.16
CA ILE A 55 -17.92 3.93 -20.40
C ILE A 55 -18.20 4.13 -18.91
N THR A 56 -18.46 3.04 -18.18
CA THR A 56 -18.91 3.09 -16.77
C THR A 56 -17.85 2.68 -15.75
N ALA A 57 -16.88 1.86 -16.17
CA ALA A 57 -15.85 1.30 -15.30
C ALA A 57 -14.59 0.96 -16.11
N ILE A 58 -13.43 1.07 -15.45
CA ILE A 58 -12.14 0.60 -15.97
C ILE A 58 -11.54 -0.32 -14.92
N GLU A 59 -11.77 -1.62 -15.07
CA GLU A 59 -11.35 -2.62 -14.08
C GLU A 59 -10.48 -3.70 -14.74
N ASN A 60 -9.30 -3.94 -14.16
CA ASN A 60 -8.32 -4.92 -14.65
C ASN A 60 -7.89 -4.68 -16.11
N VAL A 61 -7.93 -3.43 -16.57
CA VAL A 61 -7.57 -3.06 -17.94
C VAL A 61 -6.06 -2.89 -18.08
N ARG A 62 -5.49 -3.56 -19.07
CA ARG A 62 -4.04 -3.58 -19.34
C ARG A 62 -3.67 -2.75 -20.57
N TRP A 63 -3.74 -1.42 -20.44
CA TRP A 63 -3.40 -0.49 -21.54
C TRP A 63 -1.93 -0.60 -21.97
N ASP A 64 -1.05 -0.94 -21.01
CA ASP A 64 0.37 -1.22 -21.24
C ASP A 64 0.61 -2.39 -22.21
N ILE A 65 -0.25 -3.41 -22.17
CA ILE A 65 -0.16 -4.57 -23.05
C ILE A 65 -0.82 -4.28 -24.40
N ALA A 66 -2.03 -3.71 -24.38
CA ALA A 66 -2.78 -3.46 -25.60
C ALA A 66 -2.12 -2.39 -26.48
N PHE A 67 -1.67 -1.29 -25.88
CA PHE A 67 -1.12 -0.13 -26.58
C PHE A 67 0.20 0.32 -25.94
N PRO A 68 1.30 -0.42 -26.12
CA PRO A 68 2.59 -0.13 -25.48
C PRO A 68 3.19 1.23 -25.89
N ARG A 69 2.71 1.82 -26.99
CA ARG A 69 3.17 3.12 -27.53
C ARG A 69 2.24 4.28 -27.18
N LEU A 70 1.19 4.05 -26.40
CA LEU A 70 0.18 5.06 -26.08
C LEU A 70 0.80 6.22 -25.28
N THR A 71 0.70 7.42 -25.83
CA THR A 71 1.17 8.67 -25.21
C THR A 71 0.02 9.51 -24.66
N THR A 72 -1.15 9.44 -25.29
CA THR A 72 -2.33 10.22 -24.93
C THR A 72 -3.57 9.33 -24.89
N LEU A 73 -4.25 9.33 -23.75
CA LEU A 73 -5.52 8.66 -23.54
C LEU A 73 -6.54 9.64 -22.98
N LEU A 74 -7.58 9.93 -23.75
CA LEU A 74 -8.68 10.81 -23.34
C LEU A 74 -9.91 9.96 -23.04
N LEU A 75 -10.40 10.06 -21.81
CA LEU A 75 -11.56 9.34 -21.28
C LEU A 75 -12.56 10.30 -20.62
N ASN A 76 -12.36 11.60 -20.78
CA ASN A 76 -13.19 12.63 -20.18
C ASN A 76 -14.64 12.60 -20.70
N GLY A 77 -15.58 13.08 -19.89
CA GLY A 77 -17.00 13.14 -20.28
C GLY A 77 -17.66 11.76 -20.46
N ASN A 78 -17.15 10.74 -19.76
CA ASN A 78 -17.77 9.42 -19.68
C ASN A 78 -18.58 9.27 -18.37
N ASN A 79 -19.03 8.06 -18.07
CA ASN A 79 -19.72 7.73 -16.82
C ASN A 79 -18.86 6.85 -15.89
N ILE A 80 -17.53 7.00 -15.97
CA ILE A 80 -16.58 6.15 -15.26
C ILE A 80 -16.67 6.46 -13.77
N SER A 81 -17.07 5.45 -13.02
CA SER A 81 -17.28 5.57 -11.58
C SER A 81 -16.20 4.86 -10.75
N THR A 82 -15.62 3.80 -11.34
CA THR A 82 -14.52 3.01 -10.78
C THR A 82 -13.33 2.91 -11.73
N LEU A 83 -12.13 3.08 -11.19
CA LEU A 83 -10.85 2.79 -11.84
C LEU A 83 -10.07 1.85 -10.94
N LYS A 84 -10.01 0.56 -11.27
CA LYS A 84 -9.38 -0.47 -10.43
C LYS A 84 -8.40 -1.34 -11.21
N ASN A 85 -7.21 -1.56 -10.66
CA ASN A 85 -6.20 -2.47 -11.26
C ASN A 85 -5.90 -2.19 -12.74
N ALA A 86 -6.07 -0.94 -13.18
CA ALA A 86 -5.68 -0.53 -14.52
C ALA A 86 -4.18 -0.25 -14.56
N THR A 87 -3.51 -0.68 -15.63
CA THR A 87 -2.10 -0.41 -15.86
C THR A 87 -1.94 0.38 -17.16
N PHE A 88 -0.94 1.26 -17.17
CA PHE A 88 -0.71 2.20 -18.26
C PHE A 88 0.72 2.05 -18.80
N PRO A 89 0.96 2.28 -20.10
CA PRO A 89 2.30 2.19 -20.66
C PRO A 89 3.19 3.32 -20.14
N LEU A 90 4.50 3.07 -20.02
CA LEU A 90 5.48 4.05 -19.57
C LEU A 90 5.59 5.26 -20.50
N SER A 91 5.15 5.12 -21.75
CA SER A 91 5.07 6.18 -22.76
C SER A 91 3.93 7.17 -22.50
N LEU A 92 3.00 6.88 -21.58
CA LEU A 92 1.82 7.72 -21.34
C LEU A 92 2.20 9.06 -20.70
N GLN A 93 1.93 10.13 -21.42
CA GLN A 93 2.19 11.51 -21.01
C GLN A 93 0.91 12.22 -20.55
N THR A 94 -0.21 11.88 -21.18
CA THR A 94 -1.51 12.51 -20.93
C THR A 94 -2.57 11.46 -20.65
N LEU A 95 -3.19 11.56 -19.48
CA LEU A 95 -4.37 10.78 -19.09
C LEU A 95 -5.42 11.75 -18.61
N ASP A 96 -6.53 11.85 -19.35
CA ASP A 96 -7.64 12.70 -18.96
C ASP A 96 -8.87 11.89 -18.57
N LEU A 97 -9.22 11.97 -17.28
CA LEU A 97 -10.41 11.38 -16.68
C LEU A 97 -11.33 12.46 -16.09
N SER A 98 -11.20 13.71 -16.53
CA SER A 98 -12.12 14.80 -16.17
C SER A 98 -13.57 14.47 -16.53
N ASP A 99 -14.53 15.17 -15.93
CA ASP A 99 -15.95 15.02 -16.24
C ASP A 99 -16.47 13.57 -16.16
N ASN A 100 -15.99 12.82 -15.16
CA ASN A 100 -16.45 11.47 -14.83
C ASN A 100 -16.89 11.42 -13.35
N PRO A 101 -17.90 10.61 -12.98
CA PRO A 101 -18.36 10.46 -11.60
C PRO A 101 -17.43 9.55 -10.76
N LEU A 102 -16.10 9.76 -10.84
CA LEU A 102 -15.12 8.94 -10.16
C LEU A 102 -15.27 9.06 -8.64
N PHE A 103 -15.56 7.92 -7.99
CA PHE A 103 -15.62 7.82 -6.53
C PHE A 103 -14.64 6.79 -5.97
N SER A 104 -14.23 5.79 -6.75
CA SER A 104 -13.29 4.75 -6.32
C SER A 104 -12.14 4.61 -7.31
N VAL A 105 -10.95 5.05 -6.91
CA VAL A 105 -9.71 4.87 -7.68
C VAL A 105 -8.76 3.98 -6.88
N GLU A 106 -8.43 2.82 -7.42
CA GLU A 106 -7.62 1.79 -6.80
C GLU A 106 -6.52 1.32 -7.76
N MET A 107 -5.26 1.39 -7.36
CA MET A 107 -4.15 0.98 -8.23
C MET A 107 -2.95 0.47 -7.45
N SER A 108 -2.05 -0.22 -8.14
CA SER A 108 -0.80 -0.68 -7.54
C SER A 108 0.16 0.47 -7.25
N ARG A 109 1.07 0.28 -6.28
CA ARG A 109 2.13 1.26 -5.98
C ARG A 109 2.97 1.61 -7.22
N ALA A 110 3.26 0.63 -8.06
CA ALA A 110 4.01 0.85 -9.29
C ALA A 110 3.28 1.81 -10.25
N THR A 111 1.98 1.56 -10.46
CA THR A 111 1.13 2.41 -11.30
C THR A 111 0.97 3.81 -10.71
N PHE A 112 0.78 3.90 -9.39
CA PHE A 112 0.70 5.17 -8.69
C PHE A 112 1.97 6.00 -8.87
N ASN A 113 3.16 5.40 -8.67
CA ASN A 113 4.43 6.08 -8.83
C ASN A 113 4.65 6.57 -10.27
N GLN A 114 4.25 5.77 -11.26
CA GLN A 114 4.30 6.13 -12.67
C GLN A 114 3.36 7.29 -13.02
N LEU A 115 2.10 7.24 -12.58
CA LEU A 115 1.13 8.30 -12.86
C LEU A 115 1.44 9.58 -12.08
N SER A 116 2.00 9.47 -10.88
CA SER A 116 2.44 10.61 -10.06
C SER A 116 3.65 11.33 -10.67
N SER A 117 4.50 10.63 -11.41
CA SER A 117 5.63 11.22 -12.13
C SER A 117 5.28 11.71 -13.53
N SER A 118 4.11 11.33 -14.07
CA SER A 118 3.65 11.76 -15.38
C SER A 118 3.22 13.23 -15.38
N MET A 119 3.48 13.92 -16.49
CA MET A 119 3.34 15.38 -16.61
C MET A 119 1.86 15.81 -16.60
N ASN A 120 0.99 15.09 -17.30
CA ASN A 120 -0.39 15.53 -17.57
C ASN A 120 -1.46 14.48 -17.22
N VAL A 121 -1.47 14.00 -15.97
CA VAL A 121 -2.64 13.27 -15.45
C VAL A 121 -3.66 14.28 -14.92
N THR A 122 -4.85 14.33 -15.52
CA THR A 122 -6.00 15.11 -15.05
C THR A 122 -7.11 14.15 -14.63
N MET A 123 -7.56 14.30 -13.40
CA MET A 123 -8.72 13.59 -12.89
C MET A 123 -9.56 14.61 -12.14
N HIS A 124 -10.87 14.57 -12.30
CA HIS A 124 -11.79 15.28 -11.43
C HIS A 124 -12.62 14.20 -10.74
N THR A 125 -12.33 13.97 -9.46
CA THR A 125 -13.20 13.12 -8.65
C THR A 125 -14.40 13.92 -8.18
N LEU A 126 -15.54 13.24 -8.00
CA LEU A 126 -16.66 13.85 -7.29
C LEU A 126 -16.15 14.22 -5.88
N ARG A 127 -16.10 15.54 -5.65
CA ARG A 127 -15.68 16.25 -4.44
C ARG A 127 -15.62 15.34 -3.22
N GLN A 128 -14.38 15.10 -2.75
CA GLN A 128 -13.98 14.32 -1.58
C GLN A 128 -15.13 14.08 -0.58
N MET A 129 -15.68 12.86 -0.59
CA MET A 129 -16.36 12.34 0.58
C MET A 129 -15.37 12.42 1.75
N GLY A 130 -15.84 12.87 2.92
CA GLY A 130 -14.97 13.13 4.07
C GLY A 130 -14.04 11.95 4.39
N THR A 131 -12.88 12.24 4.96
CA THR A 131 -11.77 11.30 5.25
C THR A 131 -12.20 9.99 5.94
N GLY A 132 -13.33 10.00 6.67
CA GLY A 132 -13.94 8.82 7.29
C GLY A 132 -14.49 7.77 6.32
N LEU A 133 -15.04 8.18 5.16
CA LEU A 133 -15.59 7.25 4.17
C LEU A 133 -14.48 6.57 3.34
N PHE A 134 -13.37 7.28 3.09
CA PHE A 134 -12.25 6.71 2.33
C PHE A 134 -11.57 5.54 3.05
N LYS A 135 -11.50 5.52 4.39
CA LYS A 135 -10.95 4.37 5.11
C LYS A 135 -11.83 3.12 4.97
N SER A 136 -13.15 3.29 4.79
CA SER A 136 -14.03 2.17 4.42
C SER A 136 -13.92 1.76 2.95
N MET A 137 -13.54 2.68 2.06
CA MET A 137 -13.40 2.42 0.62
C MET A 137 -12.01 1.93 0.21
N CYS A 138 -10.99 2.16 1.04
CA CYS A 138 -9.62 1.67 0.89
C CYS A 138 -9.19 0.89 2.15
N PRO A 139 -9.86 -0.23 2.48
CA PRO A 139 -9.61 -0.96 3.73
C PRO A 139 -8.26 -1.68 3.73
N GLU A 140 -7.80 -2.12 2.57
CA GLU A 140 -6.57 -2.94 2.40
C GLU A 140 -5.39 -2.15 1.82
N GLY A 141 -5.57 -0.86 1.54
CA GLY A 141 -4.58 -0.01 0.89
C GLY A 141 -4.18 1.22 1.71
N GLU A 142 -3.33 2.04 1.12
CA GLU A 142 -2.94 3.34 1.63
C GLU A 142 -3.57 4.46 0.79
N LEU A 143 -4.23 5.42 1.46
CA LEU A 143 -4.76 6.59 0.78
C LEU A 143 -3.62 7.52 0.37
N SER A 144 -3.43 7.71 -0.92
CA SER A 144 -2.47 8.64 -1.51
C SER A 144 -3.19 9.66 -2.39
N TYR A 145 -2.47 10.68 -2.84
CA TYR A 145 -3.06 11.72 -3.69
C TYR A 145 -2.21 11.91 -4.96
N ILE A 146 -2.86 11.84 -6.12
CA ILE A 146 -2.28 12.30 -7.38
C ILE A 146 -2.83 13.70 -7.62
N LYS A 147 -1.98 14.71 -7.45
CA LYS A 147 -2.36 16.13 -7.45
C LYS A 147 -3.44 16.37 -6.37
N THR A 148 -4.68 16.65 -6.76
CA THR A 148 -5.80 16.91 -5.86
C THR A 148 -6.75 15.72 -5.69
N ASN A 149 -6.46 14.59 -6.34
CA ASN A 149 -7.35 13.44 -6.40
C ASN A 149 -6.88 12.33 -5.46
N ALA A 150 -7.80 11.86 -4.62
CA ALA A 150 -7.57 10.73 -3.72
C ALA A 150 -7.50 9.42 -4.52
N VAL A 151 -6.49 8.60 -4.22
CA VAL A 151 -6.24 7.29 -4.84
C VAL A 151 -5.94 6.29 -3.74
N CYS A 152 -6.64 5.16 -3.75
CA CYS A 152 -6.33 4.01 -2.93
C CYS A 152 -5.16 3.25 -3.57
N VAL A 153 -4.00 3.25 -2.92
CA VAL A 153 -2.84 2.50 -3.38
C VAL A 153 -2.83 1.16 -2.66
N VAL A 154 -3.13 0.11 -3.40
CA VAL A 154 -3.13 -1.26 -2.87
C VAL A 154 -1.81 -1.89 -3.26
N GLU A 155 -1.10 -2.46 -2.29
CA GLU A 155 0.03 -3.31 -2.64
C GLU A 155 -0.53 -4.59 -3.25
N PRO A 156 -0.02 -5.05 -4.42
CA PRO A 156 -0.39 -6.37 -4.89
C PRO A 156 -0.16 -7.35 -3.75
N PRO A 157 -1.00 -8.38 -3.57
CA PRO A 157 -0.75 -9.41 -2.57
C PRO A 157 0.64 -9.92 -2.87
N SER A 158 1.60 -9.47 -2.07
CA SER A 158 2.97 -9.83 -2.32
C SER A 158 2.97 -11.35 -2.32
N ALA A 159 3.83 -11.95 -3.12
CA ALA A 159 4.46 -13.19 -2.69
C ALA A 159 5.27 -12.87 -1.41
N SER A 160 4.62 -12.30 -0.37
CA SER A 160 5.15 -12.19 0.96
C SER A 160 5.43 -13.62 1.32
N ASN A 161 6.71 -13.90 1.57
CA ASN A 161 7.09 -14.90 2.53
C ASN A 161 5.97 -15.02 3.57
N PRO A 162 5.38 -16.22 3.77
CA PRO A 162 4.22 -16.41 4.64
C PRO A 162 4.40 -15.71 5.99
N PHE A 163 5.64 -15.61 6.46
CA PHE A 163 6.10 -14.83 7.60
C PHE A 163 5.61 -13.38 7.73
N SER A 164 5.36 -12.61 6.67
CA SER A 164 4.94 -11.19 6.80
C SER A 164 3.48 -11.04 7.27
N ARG A 165 2.58 -11.91 6.80
CA ARG A 165 1.22 -11.99 7.36
C ARG A 165 1.27 -12.48 8.81
N PHE A 166 2.14 -13.46 9.08
CA PHE A 166 2.34 -13.98 10.43
C PHE A 166 2.94 -12.92 11.38
N ALA A 167 3.83 -12.04 10.93
CA ALA A 167 4.43 -11.01 11.78
C ALA A 167 3.39 -9.99 12.29
N LYS A 168 2.38 -9.65 11.47
CA LYS A 168 1.30 -8.74 11.87
C LYS A 168 0.34 -9.36 12.91
N SER A 169 0.09 -10.68 12.86
CA SER A 169 -0.84 -11.36 13.79
C SER A 169 -0.15 -12.01 15.00
N TYR A 170 1.10 -12.47 14.86
CA TYR A 170 1.85 -13.18 15.90
C TYR A 170 2.98 -12.35 16.51
N GLY A 171 3.34 -11.20 15.94
CA GLY A 171 4.35 -10.31 16.52
C GLY A 171 3.99 -9.84 17.94
N LEU A 172 2.70 -9.55 18.18
CA LEU A 172 2.19 -9.21 19.51
C LEU A 172 2.26 -10.42 20.46
N ILE A 173 1.99 -11.62 19.96
CA ILE A 173 2.03 -12.86 20.75
C ILE A 173 3.48 -13.17 21.14
N VAL A 174 4.43 -13.05 20.22
CA VAL A 174 5.87 -13.26 20.50
C VAL A 174 6.42 -12.20 21.46
N LEU A 175 5.99 -10.95 21.36
CA LEU A 175 6.33 -9.90 22.33
C LEU A 175 5.77 -10.21 23.73
N LEU A 176 4.51 -10.66 23.80
CA LEU A 176 3.88 -11.05 25.06
C LEU A 176 4.57 -12.27 25.69
N THR A 177 4.92 -13.30 24.90
CA THR A 177 5.63 -14.47 25.43
C THR A 177 7.05 -14.13 25.88
N MET A 178 7.77 -13.27 25.15
CA MET A 178 9.10 -12.79 25.56
C MET A 178 9.04 -11.93 26.82
N CYS A 179 7.99 -11.11 26.99
CA CYS A 179 7.75 -10.37 28.23
C CYS A 179 7.47 -11.30 29.42
N ILE A 180 6.66 -12.34 29.23
CA ILE A 180 6.34 -13.33 30.27
C ILE A 180 7.60 -14.11 30.65
N VAL A 181 8.37 -14.62 29.68
CA VAL A 181 9.63 -15.33 29.94
C VAL A 181 10.64 -14.42 30.63
N GLY A 182 10.74 -13.14 30.25
CA GLY A 182 11.57 -12.15 30.92
C GLY A 182 11.18 -11.92 32.39
N LEU A 183 9.89 -11.87 32.71
CA LEU A 183 9.40 -11.78 34.10
C LEU A 183 9.72 -13.03 34.93
N TYR A 184 9.74 -14.21 34.30
CA TYR A 184 10.11 -15.46 34.98
C TYR A 184 11.62 -15.63 35.19
N LEU A 185 12.44 -15.01 34.33
CA LEU A 185 13.90 -15.05 34.40
C LEU A 185 14.51 -13.92 35.24
N LEU A 186 13.72 -12.95 35.69
CA LEU A 186 14.20 -11.97 36.68
C LEU A 186 14.53 -12.71 37.99
N PRO A 187 15.75 -12.59 38.51
CA PRO A 187 16.14 -13.25 39.75
C PRO A 187 15.25 -12.75 40.88
N ARG A 188 14.48 -13.65 41.48
CA ARG A 188 13.78 -13.38 42.75
C ARG A 188 14.83 -12.94 43.77
N GLN A 189 14.77 -11.68 44.19
CA GLN A 189 15.55 -11.20 45.31
C GLN A 189 15.31 -12.14 46.52
N PRO A 190 16.36 -12.64 47.18
CA PRO A 190 16.19 -13.55 48.31
C PRO A 190 15.46 -12.81 49.44
N GLN A 191 14.39 -13.44 49.94
CA GLN A 191 13.66 -12.97 51.12
C GLN A 191 14.61 -13.00 52.32
N GLU A 192 14.87 -11.84 52.90
CA GLU A 192 15.53 -11.68 54.19
C GLU A 192 14.53 -12.17 55.27
N GLU A 193 14.67 -13.43 55.70
CA GLU A 193 13.89 -13.98 56.82
C GLU A 193 14.25 -13.22 58.10
N ARG A 194 13.39 -12.29 58.53
CA ARG A 194 13.37 -11.82 59.91
C ARG A 194 12.84 -12.93 60.81
N GLY A 195 13.75 -13.77 61.30
CA GLY A 195 13.51 -14.71 62.38
C GLY A 195 13.07 -13.98 63.66
N LEU A 196 11.83 -14.22 64.06
CA LEU A 196 11.21 -13.72 65.29
C LEU A 196 11.88 -14.40 66.50
N ARG A 197 12.38 -13.60 67.43
CA ARG A 197 12.92 -14.03 68.73
C ARG A 197 11.92 -14.94 69.47
N GLY A 198 12.35 -16.17 69.77
CA GLY A 198 11.73 -17.06 70.75
C GLY A 198 12.82 -17.68 71.62
N THR A 199 12.89 -17.25 72.88
CA THR A 199 13.74 -17.75 73.96
C THR A 199 13.38 -19.20 74.36
N PHE A 200 14.36 -20.05 74.68
CA PHE A 200 14.54 -20.73 75.99
C PHE A 200 15.60 -21.88 75.95
N LEU A 201 16.59 -21.77 76.85
CA LEU A 201 17.40 -22.79 77.58
C LEU A 201 17.90 -24.09 76.89
N SER A 202 19.22 -24.26 76.79
CA SER A 202 20.07 -24.97 77.79
C SER A 202 21.35 -25.58 77.18
N SER A 203 22.46 -25.32 77.89
CA SER A 203 23.66 -26.15 78.10
C SER A 203 24.56 -26.57 76.93
N GLY A 204 25.86 -26.23 77.08
CA GLY A 204 26.96 -27.18 76.83
C GLY A 204 28.07 -26.70 75.89
N ASP A 205 29.16 -26.23 76.51
CA ASP A 205 30.58 -26.39 76.12
C ASP A 205 31.11 -25.59 74.89
N GLU A 206 31.96 -24.58 75.09
CA GLU A 206 33.45 -24.66 75.22
C GLU A 206 34.09 -25.28 73.96
N VAL A 207 34.99 -24.67 73.17
CA VAL A 207 36.22 -23.95 73.54
C VAL A 207 36.94 -23.44 72.26
N MET A 208 37.78 -22.42 72.43
CA MET A 208 38.97 -21.99 71.62
C MET A 208 38.82 -21.25 70.26
N SER A 209 38.96 -19.92 70.39
CA SER A 209 39.77 -18.98 69.57
C SER A 209 41.21 -19.49 69.26
N PRO A 210 42.05 -18.86 68.37
CA PRO A 210 42.16 -17.40 68.24
C PRO A 210 42.67 -16.75 66.92
N MET A 211 42.63 -15.41 66.98
CA MET A 211 43.59 -14.41 66.48
C MET A 211 43.85 -14.28 64.97
N SER A 212 43.45 -13.16 64.35
CA SER A 212 44.21 -11.90 64.19
C SER A 212 44.60 -11.72 62.70
N MET A 213 44.76 -10.56 62.06
CA MET A 213 45.13 -9.19 62.43
C MET A 213 44.61 -8.22 61.33
N PHE A 214 44.51 -6.93 61.71
CA PHE A 214 44.86 -5.68 60.97
C PHE A 214 45.12 -5.77 59.44
N GLY A 215 44.74 -4.81 58.59
CA GLY A 215 44.32 -3.43 58.76
C GLY A 215 44.57 -2.62 57.47
N SER A 216 44.09 -1.38 57.43
CA SER A 216 44.40 -0.27 56.49
C SER A 216 43.88 -0.41 55.05
N MET A 217 42.80 0.31 54.68
CA MET A 217 42.80 1.69 54.15
C MET A 217 43.68 1.91 52.90
N ASN A 218 43.02 2.14 51.76
CA ASN A 218 43.26 3.29 50.87
C ASN A 218 42.16 3.41 49.81
N SER A 219 41.39 4.50 49.88
CA SER A 219 40.70 5.17 48.76
C SER A 219 41.74 5.90 47.87
N PRO A 220 41.44 6.60 46.74
CA PRO A 220 40.14 7.04 46.20
C PRO A 220 40.03 7.02 44.64
N THR A 221 39.00 7.74 44.12
CA THR A 221 38.86 8.42 42.81
C THR A 221 38.37 7.65 41.55
N THR A 222 37.09 7.89 41.21
CA THR A 222 36.47 8.38 39.92
C THR A 222 37.16 8.11 38.56
N PRO A 223 36.47 8.13 37.38
CA PRO A 223 35.19 8.81 37.04
C PRO A 223 34.23 8.00 36.11
N PRO A 224 33.10 8.58 35.64
CA PRO A 224 32.19 7.95 34.68
C PRO A 224 32.31 8.51 33.25
N CYS A 225 31.88 7.68 32.28
CA CYS A 225 31.42 7.93 30.89
C CYS A 225 31.85 6.75 29.99
N PRO A 226 31.25 6.51 28.81
CA PRO A 226 30.38 7.37 28.01
C PRO A 226 28.93 6.89 27.83
#